data_AF-A0A2K3IZ89-F1
#
_entry.id   AF-A0A2K3IZ89-F1
#
_cell.length_a   1.000
_cell.length_b   1.000
_cell.length_c   1.000
_cell.angle_alpha   90.00
_cell.angle_beta   90.00
_cell.angle_gamma   90.00
#
_symmetry.space_group_name_H-M   'P 1'
#
loop_
_entity.id
_entity.type
_entity.pdbx_description
1 polymer ?
#
loop_
_entity_poly.entity_id
_entity_poly.type
_entity_poly.pdbx_seq_one_letter_code
_entity_poly.pdbx_strand_id
1 'polypeptide(L)'
;MDLKEIQERNYQATVKRGLITAATTFDDFIDKIKEETLELIYSAEIDIRSGDIKYMFDELELSDIIITCFNMAKYYDIDIQKALEEKTLINETR
;
A
#
# COMPACT_ATOMS: atom_id res chain seq x y z
N MET A 1 12.14 -8.82 -7.71
CA MET A 1 12.44 -7.68 -6.84
C MET A 1 12.19 -8.12 -5.42
N ASP A 2 13.12 -7.86 -4.51
CA ASP A 2 12.85 -8.04 -3.08
C ASP A 2 12.05 -6.85 -2.51
N LEU A 3 11.60 -6.94 -1.26
CA LEU A 3 10.78 -5.92 -0.62
C LEU A 3 11.50 -4.55 -0.56
N LYS A 4 12.80 -4.56 -0.26
CA LYS A 4 13.60 -3.33 -0.16
C LYS A 4 13.77 -2.69 -1.53
N GLU A 5 13.95 -3.51 -2.57
CA GLU A 5 14.03 -3.06 -3.96
C GLU A 5 12.69 -2.46 -4.44
N ILE A 6 11.56 -3.08 -4.09
CA ILE A 6 10.21 -2.54 -4.36
C ILE A 6 10.03 -1.17 -3.70
N GLN A 7 10.30 -1.09 -2.40
CA GLN A 7 10.16 0.14 -1.62
C GLN A 7 11.05 1.26 -2.18
N GLU A 8 12.34 1.00 -2.39
CA GLU A 8 13.28 2.02 -2.86
C GLU A 8 12.92 2.52 -4.26
N ARG A 9 12.70 1.60 -5.21
CA ARG A 9 12.41 1.98 -6.60
C ARG A 9 11.10 2.76 -6.71
N ASN A 10 10.08 2.37 -5.96
CA ASN A 10 8.82 3.11 -5.96
C ASN A 10 8.97 4.49 -5.32
N TYR A 11 9.62 4.58 -4.15
CA TYR A 11 9.83 5.86 -3.46
C TYR A 11 10.55 6.86 -4.35
N GLN A 12 11.64 6.44 -5.01
CA GLN A 12 12.36 7.32 -5.94
C GLN A 12 11.51 7.73 -7.15
N ALA A 13 10.68 6.83 -7.68
CA ALA A 13 9.77 7.17 -8.77
C ALA A 13 8.72 8.20 -8.33
N THR A 14 8.18 8.06 -7.11
CA THR A 14 7.16 8.94 -6.54
C THR A 14 7.72 10.33 -6.21
N VAL A 15 8.93 10.39 -5.65
CA VAL A 15 9.68 11.65 -5.45
C VAL A 15 9.96 12.34 -6.80
N LYS A 16 10.41 11.58 -7.82
CA LYS A 16 10.67 12.13 -9.16
C LYS A 16 9.41 12.72 -9.81
N ARG A 17 8.23 12.19 -9.49
CA ARG A 17 6.93 12.72 -9.95
C ARG A 17 6.47 13.96 -9.17
N GLY A 18 7.17 14.35 -8.11
CA GLY A 18 6.80 15.48 -7.26
C GLY A 18 5.65 15.20 -6.30
N LEU A 19 5.27 13.92 -6.13
CA LEU A 19 4.18 13.52 -5.23
C LEU A 19 4.64 13.40 -3.77
N ILE A 20 5.94 13.19 -3.56
CA ILE A 20 6.58 13.26 -2.25
C ILE A 20 7.68 14.31 -2.33
N THR A 21 7.71 15.20 -1.34
CA THR A 21 8.70 16.26 -1.19
C THR A 21 9.14 16.34 0.26
N ALA A 22 10.16 17.14 0.57
CA ALA A 22 10.58 17.39 1.95
C ALA A 22 9.50 18.08 2.82
N ALA A 23 8.45 18.63 2.19
CA ALA A 23 7.31 19.23 2.89
C ALA A 23 6.16 18.24 3.13
N THR A 24 6.24 17.01 2.59
CA THR A 24 5.21 15.99 2.77
C THR A 24 5.05 15.65 4.25
N THR A 25 3.81 15.55 4.69
CA THR A 25 3.42 15.34 6.08
C THR A 25 2.81 13.97 6.30
N PHE A 26 2.56 13.64 7.57
CA PHE A 26 1.90 12.38 7.93
C PHE A 26 0.47 12.36 7.39
N ASP A 27 -0.23 13.48 7.48
CA ASP A 27 -1.61 13.61 7.01
C ASP A 27 -1.70 13.44 5.49
N ASP A 28 -0.71 13.92 4.73
CA ASP A 28 -0.65 13.69 3.27
C ASP A 28 -0.58 12.19 2.93
N PHE A 29 0.21 11.42 3.69
CA PHE A 29 0.26 9.96 3.51
C PHE A 29 -1.06 9.30 3.89
N ILE A 30 -1.68 9.72 4.98
CA ILE A 30 -2.99 9.19 5.40
C ILE A 30 -4.06 9.49 4.36
N ASP A 31 -4.09 10.70 3.80
CA ASP A 31 -5.05 11.08 2.77
C ASP A 31 -4.81 10.30 1.47
N LYS A 32 -3.55 10.07 1.09
CA LYS A 32 -3.25 9.19 -0.05
C LYS A 32 -3.67 7.75 0.20
N ILE A 33 -3.44 7.18 1.39
CA ILE A 33 -3.91 5.83 1.74
C ILE A 33 -5.45 5.74 1.62
N LYS A 34 -6.18 6.78 2.03
CA LYS A 34 -7.64 6.83 1.87
C LYS A 34 -8.04 6.86 0.39
N GLU A 35 -7.35 7.65 -0.43
CA GLU A 35 -7.56 7.72 -1.88
C GLU A 35 -7.41 6.33 -2.53
N GLU A 36 -6.27 5.66 -2.32
CA GLU A 36 -6.01 4.32 -2.86
C GLU A 36 -7.04 3.28 -2.34
N THR A 37 -7.49 3.43 -1.10
CA THR A 37 -8.55 2.56 -0.54
C THR A 37 -9.88 2.78 -1.25
N LEU A 38 -10.21 4.03 -1.62
CA LEU A 38 -11.42 4.33 -2.38
C LEU A 38 -11.31 3.78 -3.82
N GLU A 39 -10.14 3.86 -4.44
CA GLU A 39 -9.90 3.28 -5.78
C GLU A 39 -10.06 1.76 -5.76
N LEU A 40 -9.55 1.08 -4.73
CA LEU A 40 -9.81 -0.34 -4.51
C LEU A 40 -11.31 -0.66 -4.31
N ILE A 41 -12.04 0.17 -3.57
CA ILE A 41 -13.49 0.01 -3.39
C ILE A 41 -14.22 0.19 -4.73
N TYR A 42 -13.80 1.15 -5.55
CA TYR A 42 -14.42 1.42 -6.85
C TYR A 42 -14.08 0.37 -7.90
N SER A 43 -12.95 -0.32 -7.79
CA SER A 43 -12.61 -1.46 -8.66
C SER A 43 -13.35 -2.74 -8.27
N ALA A 44 -14.03 -2.77 -7.12
CA ALA A 44 -14.75 -3.94 -6.65
C ALA A 44 -16.02 -4.21 -7.48
N GLU A 45 -16.07 -5.39 -8.09
CA GLU A 45 -17.22 -5.90 -8.82
C GLU A 45 -17.78 -7.17 -8.17
N ILE A 46 -19.08 -7.39 -8.33
CA ILE A 46 -19.75 -8.63 -7.91
C ILE A 46 -20.13 -9.41 -9.16
N ASP A 47 -19.52 -10.59 -9.34
CA ASP A 47 -19.96 -11.56 -10.34
C ASP A 47 -20.97 -12.53 -9.72
N ILE A 48 -22.16 -12.61 -10.32
CA ILE A 48 -23.30 -13.45 -9.88
C ILE A 48 -23.68 -14.48 -10.96
N ARG A 49 -22.91 -14.62 -12.05
CA ARG A 49 -23.31 -15.39 -13.24
C ARG A 49 -23.36 -16.91 -13.01
N SER A 50 -22.65 -17.44 -12.02
CA SER A 50 -22.57 -18.89 -11.74
C SER A 50 -23.48 -19.37 -10.60
N GLY A 51 -24.24 -18.47 -9.96
CA GLY A 51 -24.96 -18.79 -8.71
C GLY A 51 -24.06 -18.72 -7.45
N ASP A 52 -22.76 -18.51 -7.61
CA ASP A 52 -21.82 -18.18 -6.54
C ASP A 52 -21.59 -16.65 -6.50
N ILE A 53 -21.44 -16.09 -5.30
CA ILE A 53 -21.03 -14.68 -5.14
C ILE A 53 -19.50 -14.64 -5.20
N LYS A 54 -18.95 -14.08 -6.27
CA LYS A 54 -17.51 -13.81 -6.37
C LYS A 54 -17.25 -12.31 -6.29
N TYR A 55 -16.54 -11.90 -5.25
CA TYR A 55 -15.98 -10.55 -5.17
C TYR A 55 -14.71 -10.52 -6.02
N MET A 56 -14.69 -9.64 -7.00
CA MET A 56 -13.51 -9.34 -7.81
C MET A 56 -13.12 -7.89 -7.55
N PHE A 57 -11.83 -7.60 -7.53
CA PHE A 57 -11.29 -6.25 -7.45
C PHE A 57 -9.98 -6.21 -8.23
N ASP A 58 -9.50 -5.03 -8.60
CA ASP A 58 -8.21 -4.90 -9.26
C ASP A 58 -7.07 -5.04 -8.23
N GLU A 59 -6.24 -6.07 -8.40
CA GLU A 59 -5.10 -6.35 -7.53
C GLU A 59 -4.03 -5.23 -7.57
N LEU A 60 -4.02 -4.42 -8.63
CA LEU A 60 -3.15 -3.24 -8.72
C LEU A 60 -3.58 -2.15 -7.73
N GLU A 61 -4.87 -1.92 -7.56
CA GLU A 61 -5.40 -0.94 -6.60
C GLU A 61 -5.09 -1.36 -5.14
N LEU A 62 -5.14 -2.68 -4.86
CA LEU A 62 -4.66 -3.21 -3.58
C LEU A 62 -3.14 -2.97 -3.41
N SER A 63 -2.38 -3.14 -4.50
CA SER A 63 -0.94 -2.93 -4.50
C SER A 63 -0.57 -1.47 -4.27
N ASP A 64 -1.37 -0.52 -4.76
CA ASP A 64 -1.10 0.91 -4.60
C ASP A 64 -1.28 1.38 -3.14
N ILE A 65 -2.21 0.78 -2.38
CA ILE A 65 -2.28 0.96 -0.92
C ILE A 65 -0.98 0.50 -0.24
N ILE A 66 -0.50 -0.70 -0.58
CA ILE A 66 0.72 -1.28 -0.01
C ILE A 66 1.93 -0.42 -0.36
N ILE A 67 2.03 0.00 -1.61
CA ILE A 67 3.09 0.88 -2.11
C ILE A 67 3.08 2.23 -1.38
N THR A 68 1.89 2.81 -1.16
CA THR A 68 1.76 4.07 -0.41
C THR A 68 2.26 3.91 1.02
N CYS A 69 1.95 2.78 1.67
CA CYS A 69 2.51 2.46 2.99
C CYS A 69 4.03 2.29 2.96
N PHE A 70 4.60 1.70 1.90
CA PHE A 70 6.05 1.59 1.74
C PHE A 70 6.73 2.94 1.53
N ASN A 71 6.10 3.83 0.76
CA ASN A 71 6.56 5.20 0.59
C ASN A 71 6.57 5.97 1.90
N MET A 72 5.50 5.83 2.70
CA MET A 72 5.42 6.39 4.04
C MET A 72 6.51 5.84 4.95
N ALA A 73 6.67 4.52 5.00
CA ALA A 73 7.71 3.88 5.80
C ALA A 73 9.11 4.36 5.39
N LYS A 74 9.38 4.47 4.09
CA LYS A 74 10.66 4.96 3.59
C LYS A 74 10.89 6.43 3.95
N TYR A 75 9.87 7.27 3.82
CA TYR A 75 9.95 8.70 4.14
C TYR A 75 10.29 8.95 5.62
N TYR A 76 9.78 8.11 6.52
CA TYR A 76 10.02 8.18 7.96
C TYR A 76 11.16 7.28 8.45
N ASP A 77 12.02 6.76 7.56
CA ASP A 77 13.14 5.88 7.89
C ASP A 77 12.75 4.64 8.73
N ILE A 78 11.57 4.08 8.46
CA ILE A 78 11.05 2.87 9.11
C ILE A 78 11.51 1.63 8.35
N ASP A 79 12.16 0.69 9.06
CA ASP A 79 12.43 -0.65 8.53
C ASP A 79 11.14 -1.48 8.51
N ILE A 80 10.38 -1.33 7.43
CA ILE A 80 9.08 -1.96 7.27
C ILE A 80 9.18 -3.48 7.23
N GLN A 81 10.28 -4.04 6.73
CA GLN A 81 10.47 -5.49 6.69
C GLN A 81 10.52 -6.05 8.11
N LYS A 82 11.36 -5.45 8.96
CA LYS A 82 11.46 -5.84 10.37
C LYS A 82 10.12 -5.67 11.09
N ALA A 83 9.41 -4.56 10.85
CA ALA A 83 8.10 -4.33 11.46
C ALA A 83 7.05 -5.38 11.06
N LEU A 84 7.05 -5.83 9.78
CA LEU A 84 6.18 -6.90 9.30
C LEU A 84 6.53 -8.25 9.94
N GLU A 85 7.81 -8.57 10.05
CA GLU A 85 8.30 -9.78 10.72
C GLU A 85 7.85 -9.83 12.20
N GLU A 86 8.10 -8.75 12.95
CA GLU A 86 7.68 -8.63 14.36
C GLU A 86 6.15 -8.75 14.51
N LYS A 87 5.39 -8.08 13.64
CA LYS A 87 3.92 -8.13 13.69
C LYS A 87 3.37 -9.53 13.39
N THR A 88 4.03 -10.27 12.49
CA THR A 88 3.65 -11.65 12.14
C THR A 88 3.83 -12.57 13.35
N LEU A 89 4.98 -12.52 14.02
CA LEU A 89 5.26 -13.31 15.23
C LEU A 89 4.24 -13.03 16.35
N ILE A 90 3.85 -11.76 16.52
CA ILE A 90 2.80 -11.39 17.49
C ILE A 90 1.44 -12.00 17.10
N ASN A 91 1.10 -12.04 15.82
CA ASN A 91 -0.19 -12.58 15.38
C ASN A 91 -0.25 -14.10 15.46
N GLU A 92 0.87 -14.82 15.33
CA GLU A 92 0.93 -16.29 15.51
C GLU A 92 0.66 -16.72 16.96
N THR A 93 0.84 -15.82 17.92
CA THR A 93 0.74 -16.09 19.36
C THR A 93 -0.51 -15.46 20.01
N ARG A 94 -1.37 -14.80 19.21
CA ARG A 94 -2.65 -14.23 19.64
C ARG A 94 -3.82 -15.15 19.31
#